data_AF-A0A4D6U7V7-F1
#
_entry.id   AF-A0A4D6U7V7-F1
#
_cell.length_a   1.000
_cell.length_b   1.000
_cell.length_c   1.000
_cell.angle_alpha   90.00
_cell.angle_beta   90.00
_cell.angle_gamma   90.00
#
_symmetry.space_group_name_H-M   'P 1'
#
loop_
_entity.id
_entity.type
_entity.pdbx_description
1 polymer ?
#
loop_
_entity_poly.entity_id
_entity_poly.type
_entity_poly.pdbx_seq_one_letter_code
_entity_poly.pdbx_strand_id
1 'polypeptide(L)' 'MALCSYGYDFVCAIQDKNIYGVQFHPEKSHKFGKHFFKQFIELFQC' A
#
# COMPACT_ATOMS: atom_id res chain seq x y z
N MET A 1 -2.32 -7.07 6.13
CA MET A 1 -1.79 -7.77 4.94
C MET A 1 -2.86 -7.79 3.86
N ALA A 2 -2.49 -7.60 2.60
CA ALA A 2 -3.40 -7.70 1.46
C ALA A 2 -2.83 -8.64 0.39
N LEU A 3 -3.71 -9.34 -0.33
CA LEU A 3 -3.38 -10.24 -1.43
C LEU A 3 -3.81 -9.64 -2.77
N CYS A 4 -3.10 -10.02 -3.83
CA CYS A 4 -3.48 -9.76 -5.22
C CYS A 4 -3.44 -11.09 -5.98
N SER A 5 -4.35 -11.26 -6.93
CA SER A 5 -4.44 -12.48 -7.74
C SER A 5 -3.93 -12.20 -9.15
N TYR A 6 -2.85 -12.88 -9.55
CA TYR A 6 -2.34 -12.89 -10.92
C TYR A 6 -1.67 -14.24 -11.21
N GLY A 7 -2.43 -15.18 -11.77
CA GLY A 7 -2.03 -16.59 -11.92
C GLY A 7 -2.05 -17.38 -10.60
N TYR A 8 -1.65 -16.75 -9.49
CA TYR A 8 -1.77 -17.22 -8.12
C TYR A 8 -1.98 -16.04 -7.17
N ASP A 9 -2.35 -16.32 -5.92
CA ASP A 9 -2.47 -15.30 -4.88
C ASP A 9 -1.11 -14.99 -4.28
N PHE A 10 -0.73 -13.72 -4.28
CA PHE A 10 0.51 -13.24 -3.69
C PHE A 10 0.28 -12.03 -2.81
N VAL A 11 1.18 -11.79 -1.86
CA VAL A 11 1.10 -10.65 -0.95
C VAL A 11 1.43 -9.36 -1.69
N CYS A 12 0.48 -8.43 -1.75
CA CYS A 12 0.64 -7.14 -2.44
C CYS A 12 0.85 -5.97 -1.47
N ALA A 13 0.49 -6.14 -0.19
CA ALA A 13 0.79 -5.20 0.87
C ALA A 13 1.01 -5.90 2.22
N ILE A 14 2.00 -5.43 2.97
CA ILE A 14 2.34 -5.87 4.32
C ILE A 14 2.27 -4.72 5.31
N GLN A 15 2.05 -5.08 6.57
CA GLN A 15 2.20 -4.19 7.70
C GLN A 15 2.75 -4.99 8.86
N ASP A 16 3.79 -4.48 9.50
CA ASP A 16 4.26 -4.93 10.80
C ASP A 16 4.52 -3.71 11.68
N LYS A 17 3.67 -3.51 12.69
CA LYS A 17 3.66 -2.32 13.55
C LYS A 17 3.65 -1.03 12.72
N ASN A 18 4.74 -0.26 12.76
CA ASN A 18 4.95 1.00 12.07
C ASN A 18 5.62 0.85 10.69
N ILE A 19 5.93 -0.37 10.26
CA ILE A 19 6.50 -0.69 8.95
C ILE A 19 5.36 -1.05 7.99
N TYR A 20 5.32 -0.37 6.85
CA TYR A 20 4.35 -0.61 5.78
C TYR A 20 5.11 -0.83 4.48
N GLY A 21 4.68 -1.82 3.70
CA GLY A 21 5.30 -2.15 2.41
C GLY A 21 4.24 -2.53 1.38
N VAL A 22 4.44 -2.10 0.14
CA VAL A 22 3.55 -2.40 -0.99
C VAL A 22 4.36 -2.88 -2.18
N GLN A 23 3.84 -3.87 -2.89
CA GLN A 23 4.49 -4.42 -4.09
C GLN A 23 4.22 -3.56 -5.33
N PHE A 24 3.06 -2.92 -5.42
CA PHE A 24 2.75 -2.00 -6.51
C PHE A 24 3.47 -0.66 -6.29
N HIS A 25 3.63 0.11 -7.36
CA HIS A 25 4.22 1.45 -7.35
C HIS A 25 3.12 2.51 -7.12
N PRO A 26 2.91 3.01 -5.88
CA PRO A 26 1.85 3.98 -5.63
C PRO A 26 2.08 5.27 -6.42
N GLU A 27 3.33 5.67 -6.63
CA GLU A 27 3.74 6.84 -7.43
C GLU A 27 3.34 6.74 -8.91
N LYS A 28 3.16 5.51 -9.43
CA LYS A 28 2.70 5.26 -10.82
C LYS A 28 1.20 4.97 -10.92
N SER A 29 0.47 5.02 -9.80
CA SER A 29 -0.95 4.64 -9.72
C SER A 29 -1.92 5.83 -9.80
N HIS A 30 -1.45 6.99 -10.30
CA HIS A 30 -2.23 8.23 -10.49
C HIS A 30 -3.09 8.61 -9.27
N LYS A 31 -4.42 8.76 -9.45
CA LYS A 31 -5.34 9.20 -8.39
C LYS A 31 -5.37 8.25 -7.20
N PHE A 32 -5.23 6.95 -7.45
CA PHE A 32 -5.22 5.93 -6.39
C PHE A 32 -3.91 5.96 -5.60
N GLY A 33 -2.79 6.19 -6.30
CA GLY A 33 -1.48 6.44 -5.70
C GLY A 33 -1.48 7.62 -4.74
N LYS A 34 -2.00 8.77 -5.20
CA LYS A 34 -2.13 9.97 -4.36
C LYS A 34 -3.01 9.73 -3.14
N HIS A 35 -4.13 9.03 -3.31
CA HIS A 35 -5.01 8.68 -2.19
C HIS A 35 -4.30 7.76 -1.19
N PHE A 36 -3.56 6.75 -1.67
CA PHE A 36 -2.78 5.86 -0.82
C PHE A 36 -1.75 6.62 0.03
N PHE A 37 -0.96 7.52 -0.58
CA PHE A 37 0.01 8.33 0.17
C PHE A 37 -0.64 9.25 1.21
N LYS A 38 -1.78 9.86 0.86
CA LYS A 38 -2.54 10.68 1.81
C LYS A 38 -2.94 9.87 3.03
N GLN A 39 -3.56 8.70 2.81
CA GLN A 39 -3.95 7.79 3.89
C GLN A 39 -2.74 7.36 4.73
N PHE A 40 -1.62 7.03 4.09
CA PHE A 40 -0.40 6.64 4.80
C PHE A 40 0.12 7.75 5.72
N ILE A 41 0.17 9.00 5.27
CA ILE A 41 0.61 10.14 6.09
C ILE A 41 -0.37 10.42 7.24
N GLU A 42 -1.67 10.30 6.99
CA GLU A 42 -2.71 10.52 8.01
C GLU A 42 -2.68 9.49 9.15
N LEU A 43 -2.02 8.33 8.98
CA LEU A 43 -1.78 7.39 10.08
C LEU A 43 -0.83 7.93 11.15
N PHE A 44 -0.03 8.95 10.82
CA PHE A 44 0.96 9.56 11.69
C PHE A 44 0.60 11.03 11.93
N GLN A 45 -0.55 11.27 12.59
CA GLN A 45 -0.88 12.62 13.06
C GLN A 45 -0.14 12.88 14.38
N CYS A 46 0.53 14.03 14.46
CA CYS A 46 1.02 14.59 15.73
C CYS A 46 -0.15 15.01 16.62
#